data_AF-A0A5D2LU58-F1
#
_entry.id   AF-A0A5D2LU58-F1
#
_cell.length_a   1.000
_cell.length_b   1.000
_cell.length_c   1.000
_cell.angle_alpha   90.00
_cell.angle_beta   90.00
_cell.angle_gamma   90.00
#
_symmetry.space_group_name_H-M   'P 1'
#
loop_
_entity.id
_entity.type
_entity.pdbx_description
1 polymer ?
#
loop_
_entity_poly.entity_id
_entity_poly.type
_entity_poly.pdbx_seq_one_letter_code
_entity_poly.pdbx_strand_id
1 'polypeptide(L)'
;MEILSLSFFVGTIGNVISVLVFLSPIGTFERIIKHKSTEDFQSLPYICTLLNSSLWTYYGITKPGGLLVATVNGFGIFVEAVYVGLFLTYAPKKMRS
;
A
#
# COMPACT_ATOMS: atom_id res chain seq x y z
N MET A 1 -30.04 -11.34 -3.74
CA MET A 1 -29.96 -10.10 -2.94
C MET A 1 -29.14 -10.30 -1.66
N GLU A 2 -29.34 -11.38 -0.91
CA GLU A 2 -28.55 -11.69 0.30
C GLU A 2 -27.04 -11.91 0.06
N ILE A 3 -26.65 -12.65 -0.99
CA ILE A 3 -25.23 -12.90 -1.29
C ILE A 3 -24.46 -11.60 -1.55
N LEU A 4 -25.08 -10.64 -2.26
CA LEU A 4 -24.49 -9.33 -2.54
C LEU A 4 -24.30 -8.51 -1.25
N SER A 5 -25.25 -8.62 -0.30
CA SER A 5 -25.17 -7.97 1.01
C SER A 5 -24.03 -8.52 1.87
N LEU A 6 -23.84 -9.85 1.86
CA LEU A 6 -22.74 -10.48 2.60
C LEU A 6 -21.38 -10.10 2.02
N SER A 7 -21.21 -10.16 0.70
CA SER A 7 -19.98 -9.75 0.02
C SER A 7 -19.63 -8.28 0.27
N PHE A 8 -20.63 -7.40 0.34
CA PHE A 8 -20.42 -5.99 0.69
C PHE A 8 -19.90 -5.83 2.13
N PHE A 9 -20.55 -6.46 3.11
CA PHE A 9 -20.15 -6.36 4.52
C PHE A 9 -18.74 -6.89 4.76
N VAL A 10 -18.44 -8.09 4.23
CA VAL A 10 -17.11 -8.69 4.30
C VAL A 10 -16.08 -7.81 3.59
N GLY A 11 -16.44 -7.28 2.41
CA GLY A 11 -15.58 -6.37 1.65
C GLY A 11 -15.24 -5.08 2.40
N THR A 12 -16.21 -4.48 3.10
CA THR A 12 -16.00 -3.29 3.93
C THR A 12 -15.08 -3.57 5.11
N ILE A 13 -15.29 -4.67 5.83
CA ILE A 13 -14.39 -5.06 6.94
C ILE A 13 -12.98 -5.31 6.41
N GLY A 14 -12.85 -6.02 5.29
CA GLY A 14 -11.57 -6.24 4.62
C GLY A 14 -10.88 -4.92 4.26
N ASN A 15 -11.61 -3.95 3.73
CA ASN A 15 -11.09 -2.62 3.42
C ASN A 15 -10.50 -1.93 4.66
N VAL A 16 -11.23 -1.94 5.80
CA VAL A 16 -10.76 -1.33 7.05
C VAL A 16 -9.46 -1.99 7.52
N ILE A 17 -9.42 -3.33 7.54
CA ILE A 17 -8.21 -4.08 7.95
C ILE A 17 -7.04 -3.77 7.01
N SER A 18 -7.26 -3.78 5.70
CA SER A 18 -6.23 -3.45 4.71
C SER A 18 -5.67 -2.05 4.87
N VAL A 19 -6.50 -1.05 5.20
CA VAL A 19 -6.02 0.30 5.50
C VAL A 19 -5.04 0.27 6.69
N LEU A 20 -5.39 -0.45 7.76
CA LEU A 20 -4.50 -0.59 8.92
C LEU A 20 -3.18 -1.29 8.54
N VAL A 21 -3.23 -2.30 7.68
CA VAL A 21 -2.05 -3.00 7.18
C VAL A 21 -1.14 -2.07 6.36
N PHE A 22 -1.70 -1.27 5.45
CA PHE A 22 -0.93 -0.27 4.69
C PHE A 22 -0.29 0.79 5.60
N LEU A 23 -0.92 1.11 6.72
CA LEU A 23 -0.38 2.06 7.70
C LEU A 23 0.59 1.41 8.71
N SER A 24 0.71 0.08 8.74
CA SER A 24 1.63 -0.61 9.68
C SER A 24 3.10 -0.18 9.60
N PRO A 25 3.67 0.21 8.43
CA PRO A 25 5.06 0.65 8.34
C PRO A 25 5.33 2.08 8.81
N ILE A 26 4.32 2.85 9.27
CA ILE A 26 4.52 4.26 9.70
C ILE A 26 5.65 4.37 10.73
N GLY A 27 5.66 3.53 11.77
CA GLY A 27 6.71 3.57 12.79
C GLY A 27 8.11 3.29 12.25
N THR A 28 8.22 2.45 11.21
CA THR A 28 9.48 2.22 10.49
C THR A 28 9.92 3.47 9.76
N PHE A 29 9.02 4.16 9.07
CA PHE A 29 9.34 5.41 8.36
C PHE A 29 9.61 6.59 9.28
N GLU A 30 8.98 6.66 10.46
CA GLU A 30 9.34 7.62 11.50
C GLU A 30 10.80 7.47 11.93
N ARG A 31 11.26 6.21 12.11
CA ARG A 31 12.68 5.91 12.39
C ARG A 31 13.58 6.37 11.23
N ILE A 32 13.25 6.04 9.99
CA ILE A 32 14.03 6.46 8.81
C ILE A 32 14.16 7.99 8.75
N ILE A 33 13.07 8.73 8.98
CA ILE A 33 13.07 10.20 8.96
C ILE A 33 13.91 10.78 10.10
N LYS A 34 13.82 10.20 11.31
CA LYS A 34 14.55 10.63 12.50
C LYS A 34 16.06 10.38 12.36
N HIS A 35 16.45 9.22 11.85
CA HIS A 35 17.84 8.83 11.68
C HIS A 35 18.45 9.31 10.36
N LYS A 36 17.64 9.89 9.46
CA LYS A 36 18.05 10.38 8.14
C LYS A 36 18.78 9.32 7.29
N SER A 37 18.45 8.07 7.51
CA SER A 37 19.07 6.90 6.88
C SER A 37 18.03 5.80 6.77
N THR A 38 18.03 5.07 5.66
CA THR A 38 17.23 3.84 5.51
C THR A 38 17.78 2.68 6.32
N GLU A 39 18.92 2.86 7.02
CA GLU A 39 19.61 1.81 7.77
C GLU A 39 19.71 0.53 6.90
N ASP A 40 19.38 -0.64 7.45
CA ASP A 40 19.33 -1.92 6.74
C ASP A 40 17.92 -2.26 6.19
N PHE A 41 16.97 -1.32 6.21
CA PHE A 41 15.64 -1.54 5.65
C PHE A 41 15.70 -1.65 4.13
N GLN A 42 14.86 -2.52 3.55
CA GLN A 42 14.78 -2.72 2.10
C GLN A 42 13.58 -1.99 1.49
N SER A 43 13.77 -1.39 0.31
CA SER A 43 12.68 -0.74 -0.45
C SER A 43 11.80 -1.72 -1.22
N LEU A 44 12.31 -2.92 -1.50
CA LEU A 44 11.68 -3.89 -2.40
C LEU A 44 10.22 -4.22 -2.00
N PRO A 45 9.89 -4.43 -0.71
CA PRO A 45 8.50 -4.69 -0.32
C PRO A 45 7.54 -3.57 -0.73
N TYR A 46 7.92 -2.30 -0.55
CA TYR A 46 7.07 -1.15 -0.88
C TYR A 46 6.87 -1.00 -2.39
N ILE A 47 7.92 -1.24 -3.19
CA ILE A 47 7.82 -1.20 -4.66
C ILE A 47 6.93 -2.35 -5.16
N CYS A 48 7.13 -3.56 -4.66
CA CYS A 48 6.30 -4.72 -4.99
C CYS A 48 4.84 -4.48 -4.63
N THR A 49 4.57 -3.94 -3.44
CA THR A 49 3.20 -3.64 -2.99
C THR A 49 2.56 -2.53 -3.81
N LEU A 50 3.31 -1.49 -4.20
CA LEU A 50 2.83 -0.43 -5.10
C LEU A 50 2.39 -0.99 -6.45
N LEU A 51 3.21 -1.86 -7.05
CA LEU A 51 2.90 -2.50 -8.34
C LEU A 51 1.70 -3.44 -8.20
N ASN A 52 1.66 -4.27 -7.15
CA ASN A 52 0.53 -5.15 -6.87
C ASN A 52 -0.77 -4.35 -6.70
N SER A 53 -0.75 -3.27 -5.91
CA SER A 53 -1.91 -2.42 -5.69
C SER A 53 -2.36 -1.72 -6.98
N SER A 54 -1.42 -1.35 -7.85
CA SER A 54 -1.74 -0.81 -9.18
C SER A 54 -2.49 -1.82 -10.04
N LEU A 55 -2.04 -3.08 -10.07
CA LEU A 55 -2.68 -4.15 -10.81
C LEU A 55 -4.09 -4.45 -10.27
N TRP A 56 -4.25 -4.53 -8.94
CA TRP A 56 -5.54 -4.77 -8.31
C TRP A 56 -6.52 -3.61 -8.47
N THR A 57 -6.02 -2.38 -8.48
CA THR A 57 -6.85 -1.20 -8.78
C THR A 57 -7.36 -1.25 -10.22
N TYR A 58 -6.47 -1.55 -11.19
CA TYR A 58 -6.87 -1.75 -12.57
C TYR A 58 -7.90 -2.87 -12.72
N TYR A 59 -7.70 -4.00 -12.04
CA TYR A 59 -8.67 -5.09 -12.00
C TYR A 59 -10.03 -4.64 -11.44
N GLY A 60 -10.04 -3.93 -10.29
CA GLY A 60 -11.27 -3.49 -9.65
C GLY A 60 -12.09 -2.50 -10.47
N ILE A 61 -11.42 -1.63 -11.24
CA ILE A 61 -12.09 -0.65 -12.12
C ILE A 61 -12.70 -1.34 -13.35
N THR A 62 -12.06 -2.39 -13.86
CA THR A 62 -12.49 -3.07 -15.10
C THR A 62 -13.54 -4.16 -14.87
N LYS A 63 -13.78 -4.58 -13.62
CA LYS A 63 -14.74 -5.65 -13.29
C LYS A 63 -16.00 -5.12 -12.60
N PRO A 64 -17.20 -5.54 -13.03
CA PRO A 64 -18.44 -5.27 -12.29
C PRO A 64 -18.34 -5.77 -10.85
N GLY A 65 -18.71 -4.91 -9.88
CA GLY A 65 -18.61 -5.23 -8.45
C GLY A 65 -17.20 -5.10 -7.84
N GLY A 66 -16.20 -4.69 -8.62
CA GLY A 66 -14.81 -4.54 -8.17
C GLY A 66 -14.50 -3.26 -7.41
N LEU A 67 -15.49 -2.40 -7.15
CA LEU A 67 -15.27 -1.07 -6.58
C LEU A 67 -14.56 -1.10 -5.22
N LEU A 68 -14.96 -1.99 -4.31
CA LEU A 68 -14.32 -2.13 -2.99
C LEU A 68 -12.86 -2.62 -3.08
N VAL A 69 -12.51 -3.35 -4.14
CA VAL A 69 -11.14 -3.76 -4.42
C VAL A 69 -10.35 -2.59 -5.00
N ALA A 70 -10.95 -1.82 -5.90
CA ALA A 70 -10.33 -0.63 -6.48
C ALA A 70 -10.05 0.45 -5.43
N THR A 71 -10.99 0.69 -4.50
CA THR A 71 -10.84 1.74 -3.47
C THR A 71 -9.69 1.44 -2.50
N VAL A 72 -9.62 0.21 -1.97
CA VAL A 72 -8.58 -0.15 -0.99
C VAL A 72 -7.19 -0.18 -1.61
N ASN A 73 -7.07 -0.71 -2.83
CA ASN A 73 -5.78 -0.75 -3.51
C ASN A 73 -5.38 0.64 -4.02
N GLY A 74 -6.33 1.49 -4.42
CA GLY A 74 -6.06 2.89 -4.75
C GLY A 74 -5.48 3.66 -3.56
N PHE A 75 -6.03 3.44 -2.35
CA PHE A 75 -5.43 3.95 -1.12
C PHE A 75 -4.02 3.38 -0.89
N GLY A 76 -3.84 2.07 -1.09
CA GLY A 76 -2.54 1.41 -1.03
C GLY A 76 -1.50 2.04 -1.96
N ILE A 77 -1.86 2.34 -3.22
CA ILE A 77 -0.98 3.05 -4.17
C ILE A 77 -0.50 4.38 -3.59
N PHE A 78 -1.42 5.18 -3.03
CA PHE A 78 -1.06 6.46 -2.44
C PHE A 78 -0.07 6.31 -1.28
N VAL A 79 -0.36 5.41 -0.34
CA VAL A 79 0.50 5.17 0.84
C VAL A 79 1.87 4.62 0.43
N GLU A 80 1.91 3.61 -0.44
CA GLU A 80 3.16 3.00 -0.90
C GLU A 80 4.00 3.96 -1.75
N ALA A 81 3.38 4.85 -2.52
CA ALA A 81 4.09 5.90 -3.24
C ALA A 81 4.78 6.87 -2.27
N VAL A 82 4.15 7.22 -1.15
CA VAL A 82 4.77 8.02 -0.08
C VAL A 82 5.95 7.27 0.53
N TYR A 83 5.80 5.99 0.87
CA TYR A 83 6.88 5.17 1.42
C TYR A 83 8.07 5.04 0.47
N VAL A 84 7.82 4.72 -0.80
CA VAL A 84 8.88 4.67 -1.81
C VAL A 84 9.56 6.03 -1.96
N GLY A 85 8.81 7.14 -2.01
CA GLY A 85 9.35 8.49 -2.09
C GLY A 85 10.25 8.85 -0.90
N LEU A 86 9.79 8.56 0.32
CA LEU A 86 10.58 8.75 1.55
C LEU A 86 11.84 7.88 1.53
N PHE A 87 11.71 6.60 1.14
CA PHE A 87 12.85 5.70 1.06
C PHE A 87 13.89 6.22 0.06
N LEU A 88 13.50 6.63 -1.14
CA LEU A 88 14.41 7.18 -2.16
C LEU A 88 15.09 8.49 -1.72
N THR A 89 14.44 9.26 -0.84
CA THR A 89 14.96 10.51 -0.27
C THR A 89 16.02 10.24 0.79
N TYR A 90 15.81 9.26 1.66
CA TYR A 90 16.71 8.93 2.77
C TYR A 90 17.69 7.78 2.47
N ALA A 91 17.56 7.12 1.32
CA ALA A 91 18.47 6.06 0.91
C ALA A 91 19.89 6.60 0.66
N PRO A 92 20.94 5.98 1.24
CA PRO A 92 22.32 6.39 1.02
C PRO A 92 22.68 6.25 -0.47
N LYS A 93 23.43 7.23 -1.01
CA LYS A 93 23.81 7.30 -2.44
C LYS A 93 24.47 6.04 -3.01
N LYS A 94 25.00 5.16 -2.16
CA LYS A 94 25.75 3.94 -2.53
C LYS A 94 24.87 2.72 -2.86
N MET A 95 23.56 2.81 -2.65
CA MET A 95 22.58 1.75 -2.94
C MET A 95 21.66 2.13 -4.12
N ARG A 96 22.21 2.88 -5.09
CA ARG A 96 21.59 3.23 -6.39
C ARG A 96 22.19 2.42 -7.56
N SER A 97 22.83 1.28 -7.27
CA SER A 97 23.42 0.38 -8.27
C SER A 97 22.62 -0.89 -8.39
#